data_AF-A0A538KEY1-F1
#
_entry.id   AF-A0A538KEY1-F1
#
_cell.length_a   1.000
_cell.length_b   1.000
_cell.length_c   1.000
_cell.angle_alpha   90.00
_cell.angle_beta   90.00
_cell.angle_gamma   90.00
#
_symmetry.space_group_name_H-M   'P 1'
#
loop_
_entity.id
_entity.type
_entity.pdbx_description
1 polymer ?
#
loop_
_entity_poly.entity_id
_entity_poly.type
_entity_poly.pdbx_seq_one_letter_code
_entity_poly.pdbx_strand_id
1 'polypeptide(L)'
;MPPVRVPEQPTARRAEMATTEQASSAAEVARGYFGALERADRNAQREWYAPDMGGQIYGVIGPTGRAGMIAYFDELYAAIPDLRLEILDLVAEGDNAAVRWRTTGTFAGPGHFQGLEPNGARIDIEGCDLVRVKDGKVRHIDAYTDGATIARQLGVLPPQGSPAEAGMTRAFNVKTRVETRLSGKLEDVAEGVWLLRGGFPGKTMNVYFVRDGNGVLAFDAGVRSMTHAIAREAVGLGGLTRVVLGHGHPDHRGAAPGLGVPVHCHSADRAITEGDGGMSAIDFSRLNPLGRLLMPRLLKRWDGGPVKVAGTFEEGEEIAGFKVVHLPGHSAGMCALWRESDRVALSSDCFYTLDPQTGRKGHPRVPLSAFNLDTEQARASIRKLAALEPAAAWPGHADPVVGDVRVQLERAADTT
;
A
#
# COMPACT_ATOMS: atom_id res chain seq x y z
N MET A 1 -2.62 33.09 17.98
CA MET A 1 -2.21 31.69 18.18
C MET A 1 -2.56 31.31 19.61
N PRO A 2 -3.52 30.38 19.83
CA PRO A 2 -3.82 29.87 21.16
C PRO A 2 -2.75 28.84 21.60
N PRO A 3 -2.45 28.71 22.90
CA PRO A 3 -1.46 27.76 23.40
C PRO A 3 -1.96 26.32 23.24
N VAL A 4 -1.07 25.46 22.74
CA VAL A 4 -1.28 24.02 22.59
C VAL A 4 -1.41 23.40 23.98
N ARG A 5 -2.56 22.76 24.26
CA ARG A 5 -2.75 21.95 25.48
C ARG A 5 -1.91 20.68 25.36
N VAL A 6 -0.99 20.51 26.31
CA VAL A 6 -0.27 19.25 26.53
C VAL A 6 -1.27 18.24 27.13
N PRO A 7 -1.40 17.01 26.59
CA PRO A 7 -2.25 15.99 27.19
C PRO A 7 -1.67 15.52 28.52
N GLU A 8 -2.50 15.39 29.56
CA GLU A 8 -2.13 14.76 30.82
C GLU A 8 -1.74 13.29 30.60
N GLN A 9 -0.66 12.87 31.27
CA GLN A 9 -0.15 11.50 31.22
C GLN A 9 -1.20 10.52 31.78
N PRO A 10 -1.37 9.32 31.17
CA PRO A 10 -2.23 8.30 31.73
C PRO A 10 -1.68 7.88 33.10
N THR A 11 -2.57 7.82 34.11
CA THR A 11 -2.23 7.32 35.45
C THR A 11 -1.68 5.90 35.35
N ALA A 12 -0.45 5.73 35.85
CA ALA A 12 0.27 4.47 35.87
C ALA A 12 -0.57 3.35 36.51
N ARG A 13 -0.84 2.28 35.75
CA ARG A 13 -1.29 1.01 36.32
C ARG A 13 -0.11 0.45 37.12
N ARG A 14 -0.30 0.32 38.43
CA ARG A 14 0.71 -0.21 39.36
C ARG A 14 1.00 -1.67 38.97
N ALA A 15 2.16 -1.92 38.39
CA ALA A 15 2.66 -3.27 38.15
C ALA A 15 2.87 -3.96 39.50
N GLU A 16 2.42 -5.21 39.60
CA GLU A 16 2.75 -6.09 40.72
C GLU A 16 4.26 -6.32 40.69
N MET A 17 4.95 -5.89 41.75
CA MET A 17 6.39 -6.05 41.92
C MET A 17 6.75 -7.53 42.02
N ALA A 18 7.33 -8.08 40.94
CA ALA A 18 8.12 -9.29 41.01
C ALA A 18 9.47 -9.00 41.71
N THR A 19 10.03 -10.01 42.36
CA THR A 19 11.15 -9.92 43.29
C THR A 19 12.47 -9.48 42.63
N THR A 20 13.29 -8.77 43.40
CA THR A 20 14.56 -8.11 43.00
C THR A 20 15.62 -9.02 42.36
N GLU A 21 15.52 -10.35 42.54
CA GLU A 21 16.46 -11.34 41.98
C GLU A 21 16.29 -11.61 40.47
N GLN A 22 15.08 -11.46 39.91
CA GLN A 22 14.88 -11.69 38.46
C GLN A 22 15.33 -10.48 37.63
N ALA A 23 15.12 -9.26 38.14
CA ALA A 23 15.52 -8.02 37.48
C ALA A 23 17.05 -7.88 37.34
N SER A 24 17.84 -8.48 38.25
CA SER A 24 19.31 -8.49 38.10
C SER A 24 19.76 -9.33 36.91
N SER A 25 19.04 -10.41 36.58
CA SER A 25 19.41 -11.33 35.49
C SER A 25 19.25 -10.72 34.09
N ALA A 26 18.16 -10.01 33.82
CA ALA A 26 17.95 -9.37 32.52
C ALA A 26 18.94 -8.23 32.28
N ALA A 27 19.25 -7.45 33.32
CA ALA A 27 20.25 -6.39 33.25
C ALA A 27 21.67 -6.94 33.00
N GLU A 28 22.02 -8.08 33.60
CA GLU A 28 23.28 -8.78 33.38
C GLU A 28 23.41 -9.32 31.96
N VAL A 29 22.37 -9.99 31.45
CA VAL A 29 22.36 -10.50 30.06
C VAL A 29 22.45 -9.35 29.06
N ALA A 30 21.70 -8.27 29.27
CA ALA A 30 21.77 -7.09 28.42
C ALA A 30 23.18 -6.47 28.44
N ARG A 31 23.79 -6.25 29.61
CA ARG A 31 25.18 -5.76 29.71
C ARG A 31 26.17 -6.70 29.03
N GLY A 32 26.01 -8.01 29.19
CA GLY A 32 26.86 -9.00 28.55
C GLY A 32 26.78 -8.94 27.02
N TYR A 33 25.55 -8.88 26.49
CA TYR A 33 25.27 -8.77 25.07
C TYR A 33 25.82 -7.46 24.47
N PHE A 34 25.42 -6.31 25.01
CA PHE A 34 25.88 -5.00 24.52
C PHE A 34 27.38 -4.78 24.75
N GLY A 35 27.96 -5.36 25.81
CA GLY A 35 29.40 -5.36 26.02
C GLY A 35 30.16 -6.17 24.97
N ALA A 36 29.56 -7.24 24.42
CA ALA A 36 30.15 -7.94 23.27
C ALA A 36 30.11 -7.06 22.00
N LEU A 37 29.05 -6.27 21.80
CA LEU A 37 28.96 -5.29 20.71
C LEU A 37 30.00 -4.17 20.85
N GLU A 38 30.17 -3.63 22.06
CA GLU A 38 31.16 -2.61 22.38
C GLU A 38 32.58 -3.05 22.00
N ARG A 39 32.91 -4.33 22.21
CA ARG A 39 34.20 -4.93 21.85
C ARG A 39 34.29 -5.41 20.39
N ALA A 40 33.21 -5.25 19.61
CA ALA A 40 33.05 -5.84 18.28
C ALA A 40 33.35 -7.36 18.23
N ASP A 41 33.08 -8.08 19.34
CA ASP A 41 33.33 -9.51 19.46
C ASP A 41 32.13 -10.30 18.93
N ARG A 42 32.19 -10.62 17.64
CA ARG A 42 31.14 -11.35 16.92
C ARG A 42 30.85 -12.71 17.53
N ASN A 43 31.86 -13.40 18.08
CA ASN A 43 31.68 -14.73 18.63
C ASN A 43 30.94 -14.63 19.97
N ALA A 44 31.41 -13.76 20.87
CA ALA A 44 30.74 -13.52 22.14
C ALA A 44 29.31 -13.00 21.94
N GLN A 45 29.09 -12.11 20.96
CA GLN A 45 27.75 -11.63 20.62
C GLN A 45 26.79 -12.78 20.29
N ARG A 46 27.23 -13.73 19.45
CA ARG A 46 26.40 -14.87 18.99
C ARG A 46 26.08 -15.85 20.11
N GLU A 47 26.92 -15.93 21.13
CA GLU A 47 26.71 -16.78 22.31
C GLU A 47 25.55 -16.27 23.16
N TRP A 48 25.26 -14.97 23.18
CA TRP A 48 24.14 -14.41 23.94
C TRP A 48 22.77 -14.71 23.33
N TYR A 49 22.69 -15.08 22.05
CA TYR A 49 21.43 -15.39 21.38
C TYR A 49 20.89 -16.77 21.78
N ALA A 50 19.62 -16.83 22.17
CA ALA A 50 18.90 -18.09 22.26
C ALA A 50 18.81 -18.74 20.86
N PRO A 51 18.81 -20.08 20.74
CA PRO A 51 18.74 -20.76 19.44
C PRO A 51 17.52 -20.35 18.59
N ASP A 52 16.38 -20.11 19.26
CA ASP A 52 15.11 -19.72 18.67
C ASP A 52 14.85 -18.21 18.73
N MET A 53 15.91 -17.40 18.97
CA MET A 53 15.83 -15.95 19.12
C MET A 53 15.09 -15.29 17.95
N GLY A 54 14.05 -14.54 18.31
CA GLY A 54 13.35 -13.63 17.42
C GLY A 54 14.04 -12.26 17.42
N GLY A 55 13.53 -11.35 16.60
CA GLY A 55 13.94 -9.96 16.69
C GLY A 55 13.80 -9.24 15.36
N GLN A 56 13.77 -7.92 15.48
CA GLN A 56 13.64 -6.99 14.37
C GLN A 56 14.41 -5.71 14.70
N ILE A 57 15.07 -5.16 13.69
CA ILE A 57 15.60 -3.79 13.72
C ILE A 57 14.65 -2.94 12.86
N TYR A 58 14.02 -1.94 13.46
CA TYR A 58 13.12 -1.03 12.78
C TYR A 58 13.91 0.02 12.00
N GLY A 59 13.43 0.38 10.80
CA GLY A 59 14.07 1.39 9.95
C GLY A 59 15.16 0.87 9.01
N VAL A 60 15.47 -0.44 9.04
CA VAL A 60 16.40 -1.11 8.11
C VAL A 60 15.72 -2.29 7.43
N ILE A 61 16.27 -2.76 6.30
CA ILE A 61 15.77 -3.95 5.63
C ILE A 61 16.26 -5.19 6.39
N GLY A 62 15.31 -5.92 6.97
CA GLY A 62 15.39 -7.36 7.23
C GLY A 62 16.59 -7.89 8.01
N PRO A 63 16.57 -7.75 9.35
CA PRO A 63 16.93 -8.88 10.19
C PRO A 63 15.67 -9.43 10.85
N THR A 64 15.24 -10.62 10.44
CA THR A 64 14.19 -11.38 11.14
C THR A 64 14.82 -12.58 11.85
N GLY A 65 14.74 -12.59 13.17
CA GLY A 65 15.28 -13.67 14.00
C GLY A 65 16.81 -13.79 13.97
N ARG A 66 17.33 -14.84 14.61
CA ARG A 66 18.76 -15.03 14.88
C ARG A 66 19.65 -14.94 13.64
N ALA A 67 19.31 -15.65 12.56
CA ALA A 67 20.13 -15.69 11.35
C ALA A 67 20.23 -14.31 10.67
N GLY A 68 19.09 -13.60 10.57
CA GLY A 68 19.05 -12.24 10.04
C GLY A 68 19.86 -11.26 10.90
N MET A 69 19.73 -11.37 12.23
CA MET A 69 20.50 -10.52 13.16
C MET A 69 22.01 -10.73 13.02
N ILE A 70 22.47 -11.97 12.89
CA ILE A 70 23.90 -12.28 12.70
C ILE A 70 24.40 -11.69 11.37
N ALA A 71 23.67 -11.90 10.27
CA ALA A 71 24.04 -11.37 8.96
C ALA A 71 24.14 -9.84 8.96
N TYR A 72 23.18 -9.16 9.61
CA TYR A 72 23.17 -7.71 9.75
C TYR A 72 24.42 -7.18 10.45
N PHE A 73 24.79 -7.75 11.60
CA PHE A 73 25.99 -7.30 12.31
C PHE A 73 27.28 -7.68 11.58
N ASP A 74 27.32 -8.84 10.90
CA ASP A 74 28.48 -9.22 10.09
C ASP A 74 28.75 -8.23 8.95
N GLU A 75 27.69 -7.77 8.27
CA GLU A 75 27.72 -6.73 7.26
C GLU A 75 28.16 -5.39 7.87
N LEU A 76 27.53 -4.97 8.98
CA LEU A 76 27.85 -3.71 9.66
C LEU A 76 29.32 -3.63 10.10
N TYR A 77 29.86 -4.69 10.70
CA TYR A 77 31.27 -4.73 11.11
C TYR A 77 32.24 -4.81 9.91
N ALA A 78 31.82 -5.39 8.79
CA ALA A 78 32.63 -5.37 7.57
C ALA A 78 32.65 -3.98 6.90
N ALA A 79 31.55 -3.24 7.01
CA ALA A 79 31.41 -1.88 6.50
C ALA A 79 32.07 -0.81 7.39
N ILE A 80 32.07 -1.02 8.71
CA ILE A 80 32.52 -0.05 9.71
C ILE A 80 33.48 -0.76 10.68
N PRO A 81 34.76 -0.94 10.31
CA PRO A 81 35.70 -1.76 11.09
C PRO A 81 36.08 -1.16 12.46
N ASP A 82 35.90 0.14 12.62
CA ASP A 82 36.14 0.91 13.85
C ASP A 82 34.85 1.18 14.65
N LEU A 83 33.77 0.43 14.37
CA LEU A 83 32.50 0.57 15.06
C LEU A 83 32.66 0.40 16.57
N ARG A 84 32.13 1.35 17.33
CA ARG A 84 32.07 1.30 18.79
C ARG A 84 30.66 1.59 19.27
N LEU A 85 30.16 0.74 20.15
CA LEU A 85 28.88 0.93 20.83
C LEU A 85 29.15 1.24 22.30
N GLU A 86 28.44 2.23 22.84
CA GLU A 86 28.44 2.62 24.25
C GLU A 86 27.01 2.49 24.79
N ILE A 87 26.85 1.90 25.98
CA ILE A 87 25.56 1.92 26.69
C ILE A 87 25.42 3.28 27.39
N LEU A 88 24.39 4.03 27.03
CA LEU A 88 24.06 5.31 27.68
C LEU A 88 23.16 5.08 28.90
N ASP A 89 22.13 4.25 28.77
CA ASP A 89 21.21 3.90 29.85
C ASP A 89 20.76 2.45 29.75
N LEU A 90 20.48 1.85 30.90
CA LEU A 90 19.89 0.52 30.99
C LEU A 90 18.87 0.49 32.12
N VAL A 91 17.65 0.09 31.79
CA VAL A 91 16.57 -0.18 32.75
C VAL A 91 16.12 -1.62 32.54
N ALA A 92 15.92 -2.37 33.62
CA ALA A 92 15.46 -3.75 33.55
C ALA A 92 14.38 -4.04 34.59
N GLU A 93 13.39 -4.85 34.20
CA GLU A 93 12.31 -5.33 35.05
C GLU A 93 11.89 -6.74 34.62
N GLY A 94 11.92 -7.70 35.55
CA GLY A 94 11.71 -9.11 35.25
C GLY A 94 12.66 -9.61 34.16
N ASP A 95 12.08 -10.18 33.11
CA ASP A 95 12.79 -10.73 31.94
C ASP A 95 13.08 -9.68 30.84
N ASN A 96 12.78 -8.41 31.08
CA ASN A 96 12.92 -7.35 30.07
C ASN A 96 14.02 -6.36 30.44
N ALA A 97 14.73 -5.87 29.43
CA ALA A 97 15.66 -4.74 29.55
C ALA A 97 15.44 -3.75 28.39
N ALA A 98 15.44 -2.47 28.71
CA ALA A 98 15.53 -1.38 27.73
C ALA A 98 16.93 -0.78 27.79
N VAL A 99 17.61 -0.72 26.66
CA VAL A 99 19.00 -0.25 26.57
C VAL A 99 19.07 0.90 25.57
N ARG A 100 19.37 2.11 26.06
CA ARG A 100 19.74 3.22 25.20
C ARG A 100 21.24 3.17 24.96
N TRP A 101 21.65 3.27 23.71
CA TRP A 101 23.05 3.15 23.31
C TRP A 101 23.44 4.23 22.30
N ARG A 102 24.74 4.47 22.20
CA ARG A 102 25.35 5.31 21.16
C ARG A 102 26.33 4.48 20.36
N THR A 103 26.29 4.59 19.04
CA THR A 103 27.23 3.93 18.15
C THR A 103 27.97 4.95 17.30
N THR A 104 29.29 4.82 17.24
CA THR A 104 30.17 5.66 16.40
C THR A 104 31.06 4.80 15.53
N GLY A 105 31.53 5.34 14.41
CA GLY A 105 32.45 4.65 13.51
C GLY A 105 32.63 5.37 12.18
N THR A 106 33.45 4.81 11.32
CA THR A 106 33.79 5.33 10.00
C THR A 106 33.41 4.32 8.92
N PHE A 107 32.53 4.72 8.01
CA PHE A 107 32.07 3.89 6.90
C PHE A 107 33.12 3.78 5.80
N ALA A 108 34.19 3.04 6.10
CA ALA A 108 35.40 2.92 5.29
C ALA A 108 35.94 1.46 5.22
N GLY A 109 35.13 0.49 5.64
CA GLY A 109 35.50 -0.92 5.60
C GLY A 109 35.46 -1.52 4.19
N PRO A 110 35.85 -2.80 4.04
CA PRO A 110 35.82 -3.49 2.75
C PRO A 110 34.43 -3.98 2.32
N GLY A 111 33.41 -3.93 3.21
CA GLY A 111 32.05 -4.38 2.92
C GLY A 111 31.08 -3.24 2.64
N HIS A 112 29.99 -3.52 1.91
CA HIS A 112 28.86 -2.61 1.79
C HIS A 112 27.97 -2.67 3.04
N PHE A 113 27.08 -1.68 3.22
CA PHE A 113 26.04 -1.70 4.24
C PHE A 113 24.69 -1.28 3.66
N GLN A 114 23.70 -2.16 3.70
CA GLN A 114 22.34 -1.90 3.16
C GLN A 114 22.38 -1.45 1.69
N GLY A 115 23.32 -2.01 0.92
CA GLY A 115 23.54 -1.69 -0.49
C GLY A 115 24.31 -0.39 -0.76
N LEU A 116 24.81 0.30 0.28
CA LEU A 116 25.67 1.46 0.15
C LEU A 116 27.14 1.04 0.12
N GLU A 117 27.92 1.72 -0.72
CA GLU A 117 29.38 1.56 -0.76
C GLU A 117 30.06 2.47 0.27
N PRO A 118 31.09 1.98 0.98
CA PRO A 118 31.90 2.78 1.90
C PRO A 118 32.42 4.06 1.26
N ASN A 119 32.21 5.20 1.93
CA ASN A 119 32.51 6.52 1.41
C ASN A 119 33.35 7.39 2.38
N GLY A 120 33.82 6.81 3.48
CA GLY A 120 34.60 7.51 4.51
C GLY A 120 33.77 8.38 5.45
N ALA A 121 32.44 8.38 5.34
CA ALA A 121 31.59 9.14 6.24
C ALA A 121 31.67 8.63 7.68
N ARG A 122 31.58 9.56 8.64
CA ARG A 122 31.49 9.23 10.05
C ARG A 122 30.04 9.03 10.46
N ILE A 123 29.77 7.95 11.17
CA ILE A 123 28.51 7.74 11.86
C ILE A 123 28.63 8.04 13.35
N ASP A 124 27.57 8.59 13.92
CA ASP A 124 27.41 8.91 15.32
C ASP A 124 25.92 8.98 15.65
N ILE A 125 25.38 7.87 16.14
CA ILE A 125 23.94 7.67 16.28
C ILE A 125 23.59 7.16 17.67
N GLU A 126 22.42 7.56 18.16
CA GLU A 126 21.79 6.96 19.33
C GLU A 126 20.65 6.04 18.90
N GLY A 127 20.43 4.98 19.68
CA GLY A 127 19.35 4.02 19.49
C GLY A 127 18.84 3.51 20.83
N CYS A 128 17.74 2.76 20.77
CA CYS A 128 17.15 2.12 21.94
C CYS A 128 16.64 0.74 21.57
N ASP A 129 17.02 -0.26 22.36
CA ASP A 129 16.65 -1.64 22.15
C ASP A 129 15.86 -2.18 23.33
N LEU A 130 14.75 -2.86 23.04
CA LEU A 130 14.00 -3.64 24.01
C LEU A 130 14.42 -5.11 23.89
N VAL A 131 15.10 -5.61 24.92
CA VAL A 131 15.62 -6.97 25.02
C VAL A 131 14.72 -7.79 25.92
N ARG A 132 14.28 -8.93 25.42
CA ARG A 132 13.62 -9.98 26.20
C ARG A 132 14.60 -11.12 26.44
N VAL A 133 14.76 -11.48 27.70
CA VAL A 133 15.69 -12.49 28.19
C VAL A 133 14.92 -13.70 28.66
N LYS A 134 15.50 -14.89 28.46
CA LYS A 134 15.01 -16.13 29.06
C LYS A 134 16.17 -17.11 29.19
N ASP A 135 16.24 -17.82 30.30
CA ASP A 135 17.28 -18.85 30.55
C ASP A 135 18.71 -18.29 30.36
N GLY A 136 18.94 -17.04 30.77
CA GLY A 136 20.23 -16.36 30.65
C GLY A 136 20.63 -15.97 29.22
N LYS A 137 19.70 -16.04 28.26
CA LYS A 137 19.94 -15.72 26.83
C LYS A 137 18.94 -14.68 26.33
N VAL A 138 19.36 -13.95 25.31
CA VAL A 138 18.47 -13.06 24.55
C VAL A 138 17.51 -13.90 23.73
N ARG A 139 16.21 -13.80 24.04
CA ARG A 139 15.14 -14.50 23.33
C ARG A 139 14.50 -13.65 22.23
N HIS A 140 14.48 -12.33 22.38
CA HIS A 140 13.99 -11.39 21.37
C HIS A 140 14.60 -10.00 21.55
N ILE A 141 14.84 -9.30 20.45
CA ILE A 141 15.24 -7.88 20.45
C ILE A 141 14.32 -7.08 19.51
N ASP A 142 13.76 -5.98 20.01
CA ASP A 142 13.11 -4.95 19.22
C ASP A 142 14.02 -3.70 19.25
N ALA A 143 14.77 -3.46 18.17
CA ALA A 143 15.78 -2.40 18.10
C ALA A 143 15.28 -1.19 17.30
N TYR A 144 15.37 0.00 17.88
CA TYR A 144 14.91 1.26 17.29
C TYR A 144 16.10 2.19 17.05
N THR A 145 16.28 2.62 15.80
CA THR A 145 17.33 3.56 15.40
C THR A 145 16.77 4.71 14.56
N ASP A 146 17.44 5.86 14.61
CA ASP A 146 17.11 6.98 13.71
C ASP A 146 17.76 6.77 12.33
N GLY A 147 17.07 6.01 11.49
CA GLY A 147 17.51 5.75 10.11
C GLY A 147 17.68 7.02 9.27
N ALA A 148 16.95 8.10 9.56
CA ALA A 148 17.08 9.35 8.80
C ALA A 148 18.40 10.06 9.16
N THR A 149 18.82 10.00 10.43
CA THR A 149 20.14 10.50 10.85
C THR A 149 21.27 9.68 10.25
N ILE A 150 21.15 8.35 10.22
CA ILE A 150 22.12 7.48 9.51
C ILE A 150 22.23 7.88 8.03
N ALA A 151 21.10 7.97 7.33
CA ALA A 151 21.07 8.30 5.91
C ALA A 151 21.67 9.69 5.62
N ARG A 152 21.50 10.67 6.53
CA ARG A 152 22.14 11.99 6.41
C ARG A 152 23.65 11.92 6.64
N GLN A 153 24.10 11.21 7.67
CA GLN A 153 25.53 11.07 7.99
C GLN A 153 26.27 10.34 6.88
N LEU A 154 25.65 9.31 6.27
CA LEU A 154 26.19 8.59 5.12
C LEU A 154 26.07 9.36 3.79
N GLY A 155 25.42 10.53 3.77
CA GLY A 155 25.30 11.39 2.58
C GLY A 155 24.20 11.00 1.58
N VAL A 156 23.30 10.07 1.94
CA VAL A 156 22.12 9.70 1.12
C VAL A 156 21.05 10.79 1.16
N LEU A 157 20.85 11.40 2.33
CA LEU A 157 19.93 12.52 2.53
C LEU A 157 20.70 13.83 2.76
N PRO A 158 20.13 14.97 2.32
CA PRO A 158 20.72 16.27 2.62
C PRO A 158 20.72 16.56 4.14
N PRO A 159 21.67 17.36 4.65
CA PRO A 159 21.70 17.74 6.05
C PRO A 159 20.39 18.40 6.49
N GLN A 160 19.99 18.13 7.74
CA GLN A 160 18.76 18.68 8.30
C GLN A 160 18.83 20.21 8.37
N GLY A 161 17.76 20.88 7.93
CA GLY A 161 17.67 22.34 7.86
C GLY A 161 18.46 22.97 6.70
N SER A 162 19.11 22.16 5.85
CA SER A 162 19.90 22.70 4.74
C SER A 162 19.02 23.27 3.60
N PRO A 163 19.55 24.20 2.78
CA PRO A 163 18.86 24.65 1.57
C PRO A 163 18.54 23.51 0.60
N ALA A 164 19.36 22.46 0.57
CA ALA A 164 19.15 21.26 -0.24
C ALA A 164 17.92 20.47 0.24
N GLU A 165 17.76 20.25 1.55
CA GLU A 165 16.57 19.62 2.12
C GLU A 165 15.31 20.45 1.81
N ALA A 166 15.36 21.77 2.01
CA ALA A 166 14.25 22.65 1.68
C ALA A 166 13.90 22.61 0.18
N GLY A 167 14.91 22.52 -0.70
CA GLY A 167 14.73 22.33 -2.14
C GLY A 167 14.01 21.02 -2.47
N MET A 168 14.46 19.91 -1.87
CA MET A 168 13.85 18.59 -2.00
C MET A 168 12.39 18.58 -1.52
N THR A 169 12.10 19.15 -0.34
CA THR A 169 10.73 19.27 0.19
C THR A 169 9.85 20.11 -0.74
N ARG A 170 10.36 21.22 -1.29
CA ARG A 170 9.62 22.02 -2.28
C ARG A 170 9.29 21.21 -3.54
N ALA A 171 10.26 20.47 -4.08
CA ALA A 171 10.04 19.63 -5.26
C ALA A 171 9.00 18.54 -4.98
N PHE A 172 9.08 17.88 -3.82
CA PHE A 172 8.09 16.92 -3.36
C PHE A 172 6.68 17.55 -3.28
N ASN A 173 6.56 18.71 -2.64
CA ASN A 173 5.28 19.42 -2.53
C ASN A 173 4.71 19.83 -3.90
N VAL A 174 5.55 20.23 -4.84
CA VAL A 174 5.11 20.51 -6.23
C VAL A 174 4.55 19.24 -6.86
N LYS A 175 5.25 18.11 -6.76
CA LYS A 175 4.76 16.80 -7.23
C LYS A 175 3.41 16.45 -6.61
N THR A 176 3.28 16.55 -5.29
CA THR A 176 2.02 16.26 -4.57
C THR A 176 0.87 17.15 -5.03
N ARG A 177 1.13 18.45 -5.29
CA ARG A 177 0.12 19.36 -5.84
C ARG A 177 -0.29 18.99 -7.26
N VAL A 178 0.64 18.55 -8.10
CA VAL A 178 0.34 18.09 -9.46
C VAL A 178 -0.50 16.81 -9.41
N GLU A 179 -0.11 15.81 -8.61
CA GLU A 179 -0.88 14.58 -8.44
C GLU A 179 -2.28 14.84 -7.88
N THR A 180 -2.41 15.73 -6.91
CA THR A 180 -3.71 16.18 -6.39
C THR A 180 -4.56 16.86 -7.47
N ARG A 181 -3.94 17.63 -8.37
CA ARG A 181 -4.65 18.22 -9.51
C ARG A 181 -5.03 17.20 -10.56
N LEU A 182 -4.47 15.98 -10.54
CA LEU A 182 -4.86 14.87 -11.43
C LEU A 182 -6.04 14.07 -10.88
N SER A 183 -6.46 14.28 -9.63
CA SER A 183 -7.78 13.87 -9.16
C SER A 183 -8.79 15.02 -9.29
N GLY A 184 -10.06 14.66 -9.47
CA GLY A 184 -11.21 15.54 -9.41
C GLY A 184 -11.62 15.83 -7.98
N LYS A 185 -12.73 16.56 -7.83
CA LYS A 185 -13.43 16.65 -6.55
C LYS A 185 -14.30 15.42 -6.37
N LEU A 186 -14.65 15.13 -5.13
CA LEU A 186 -15.67 14.13 -4.82
C LEU A 186 -17.03 14.62 -5.33
N GLU A 187 -17.78 13.74 -5.99
CA GLU A 187 -19.10 14.00 -6.56
C GLU A 187 -20.15 13.09 -5.91
N ASP A 188 -21.33 13.61 -5.62
CA ASP A 188 -22.45 12.79 -5.14
C ASP A 188 -23.06 11.99 -6.30
N VAL A 189 -23.18 10.68 -6.12
CA VAL A 189 -23.79 9.76 -7.11
C VAL A 189 -25.20 9.40 -6.70
N ALA A 190 -25.35 8.95 -5.46
CA ALA A 190 -26.61 8.54 -4.85
C ALA A 190 -26.45 8.55 -3.32
N GLU A 191 -27.52 8.27 -2.58
CA GLU A 191 -27.42 8.19 -1.12
C GLU A 191 -26.38 7.14 -0.71
N GLY A 192 -25.39 7.56 0.07
CA GLY A 192 -24.30 6.69 0.51
C GLY A 192 -23.29 6.33 -0.59
N VAL A 193 -23.30 6.99 -1.75
CA VAL A 193 -22.40 6.71 -2.87
C VAL A 193 -21.79 8.00 -3.42
N TRP A 194 -20.46 8.00 -3.50
CA TRP A 194 -19.69 9.12 -4.04
C TRP A 194 -18.74 8.66 -5.13
N LEU A 195 -18.36 9.57 -6.01
CA LEU A 195 -17.43 9.31 -7.10
C LEU A 195 -16.21 10.22 -6.99
N LEU A 196 -15.03 9.62 -7.06
CA LEU A 196 -13.78 10.30 -7.33
C LEU A 196 -13.31 9.97 -8.74
N ARG A 197 -13.34 10.96 -9.63
CA ARG A 197 -12.73 10.85 -10.96
C ARG A 197 -11.26 11.24 -10.91
N GLY A 198 -10.38 10.49 -11.56
CA GLY A 198 -8.96 10.83 -11.58
C GLY A 198 -8.16 10.08 -12.62
N GLY A 199 -6.84 10.10 -12.45
CA GLY A 199 -5.90 9.41 -13.32
C GLY A 199 -5.50 10.20 -14.55
N PHE A 200 -4.25 10.02 -14.96
CA PHE A 200 -3.71 10.54 -16.21
C PHE A 200 -4.14 9.63 -17.38
N PRO A 201 -4.52 10.17 -18.56
CA PRO A 201 -4.33 11.57 -18.99
C PRO A 201 -5.53 12.52 -18.81
N GLY A 202 -6.74 12.02 -18.56
CA GLY A 202 -7.96 12.82 -18.73
C GLY A 202 -8.88 12.95 -17.52
N LYS A 203 -8.46 12.47 -16.33
CA LYS A 203 -9.34 12.30 -15.15
C LYS A 203 -10.57 11.45 -15.46
N THR A 204 -10.35 10.36 -16.18
CA THR A 204 -11.44 9.50 -16.65
C THR A 204 -11.61 8.24 -15.83
N MET A 205 -10.74 7.95 -14.87
CA MET A 205 -10.82 6.74 -14.05
C MET A 205 -11.75 6.99 -12.88
N ASN A 206 -12.81 6.19 -12.77
CA ASN A 206 -13.81 6.32 -11.74
C ASN A 206 -13.47 5.40 -10.56
N VAL A 207 -13.51 5.96 -9.35
CA VAL A 207 -13.48 5.22 -8.09
C VAL A 207 -14.71 5.59 -7.30
N TYR A 208 -15.51 4.61 -6.94
CA TYR A 208 -16.75 4.85 -6.21
C TYR A 208 -16.55 4.55 -4.73
N PHE A 209 -16.89 5.50 -3.87
CA PHE A 209 -16.99 5.24 -2.44
C PHE A 209 -18.42 4.84 -2.10
N VAL A 210 -18.58 3.69 -1.45
CA VAL A 210 -19.89 3.19 -1.00
C VAL A 210 -19.87 3.09 0.52
N ARG A 211 -20.90 3.64 1.17
CA ARG A 211 -21.08 3.61 2.63
C ARG A 211 -20.98 2.17 3.15
N ASP A 212 -20.04 1.91 4.05
CA ASP A 212 -19.76 0.57 4.59
C ASP A 212 -19.55 0.69 6.11
N GLY A 213 -20.61 0.45 6.87
CA GLY A 213 -20.64 0.73 8.31
C GLY A 213 -20.36 2.20 8.62
N ASN A 214 -19.37 2.46 9.48
CA ASN A 214 -18.95 3.82 9.87
C ASN A 214 -17.98 4.48 8.85
N GLY A 215 -17.56 3.76 7.82
CA GLY A 215 -16.64 4.24 6.79
C GLY A 215 -17.19 4.08 5.39
N VAL A 216 -16.28 3.86 4.44
CA VAL A 216 -16.61 3.57 3.04
C VAL A 216 -15.71 2.46 2.49
N LEU A 217 -16.27 1.61 1.63
CA LEU A 217 -15.46 0.79 0.72
C LEU A 217 -15.20 1.58 -0.57
N ALA A 218 -14.10 1.28 -1.25
CA ALA A 218 -13.87 1.73 -2.62
C ALA A 218 -14.26 0.61 -3.60
N PHE A 219 -15.21 0.86 -4.49
CA PHE A 219 -15.50 0.03 -5.65
C PHE A 219 -14.66 0.51 -6.83
N ASP A 220 -13.80 -0.38 -7.31
CA ASP A 220 -12.57 -0.07 -8.05
C ASP A 220 -11.61 0.86 -7.28
N ALA A 221 -10.38 0.97 -7.76
CA ALA A 221 -9.29 1.73 -7.15
C ALA A 221 -8.53 2.60 -8.16
N GLY A 222 -8.99 2.70 -9.41
CA GLY A 222 -8.36 3.57 -10.39
C GLY A 222 -6.91 3.16 -10.68
N VAL A 223 -6.08 4.15 -11.02
CA VAL A 223 -4.66 3.97 -11.36
C VAL A 223 -3.76 4.24 -10.16
N ARG A 224 -2.53 3.70 -10.16
CA ARG A 224 -1.51 3.83 -9.09
C ARG A 224 -1.36 5.23 -8.52
N SER A 225 -1.36 6.26 -9.36
CA SER A 225 -1.19 7.65 -8.90
C SER A 225 -2.36 8.17 -8.06
N MET A 226 -3.48 7.46 -8.01
CA MET A 226 -4.68 7.85 -7.27
C MET A 226 -4.65 7.42 -5.80
N THR A 227 -3.71 6.56 -5.37
CA THR A 227 -3.63 6.04 -3.98
C THR A 227 -3.82 7.12 -2.91
N HIS A 228 -3.05 8.22 -2.98
CA HIS A 228 -3.13 9.28 -1.99
C HIS A 228 -4.43 10.09 -2.08
N ALA A 229 -4.97 10.29 -3.29
CA ALA A 229 -6.24 10.98 -3.47
C ALA A 229 -7.39 10.17 -2.85
N ILE A 230 -7.46 8.87 -3.16
CA ILE A 230 -8.47 7.96 -2.62
C ILE A 230 -8.39 7.93 -1.09
N ALA A 231 -7.19 7.72 -0.53
CA ALA A 231 -6.99 7.69 0.91
C ALA A 231 -7.41 9.02 1.59
N ARG A 232 -7.09 10.17 0.98
CA ARG A 232 -7.45 11.49 1.50
C ARG A 232 -8.96 11.71 1.51
N GLU A 233 -9.63 11.47 0.39
CA GLU A 233 -11.08 11.71 0.30
C GLU A 233 -11.86 10.77 1.23
N ALA A 234 -11.42 9.52 1.38
CA ALA A 234 -12.06 8.57 2.27
C ALA A 234 -12.06 9.00 3.74
N VAL A 235 -11.03 9.74 4.22
CA VAL A 235 -10.99 10.25 5.60
C VAL A 235 -12.22 11.11 5.91
N GLY A 236 -12.61 11.98 4.97
CA GLY A 236 -13.81 12.81 5.12
C GLY A 236 -15.11 12.01 5.14
N LEU A 237 -15.08 10.76 4.68
CA LEU A 237 -16.21 9.83 4.63
C LEU A 237 -16.20 8.79 5.75
N GLY A 238 -15.29 8.88 6.72
CA GLY A 238 -15.17 7.94 7.85
C GLY A 238 -14.05 6.89 7.71
N GLY A 239 -13.23 7.00 6.67
CA GLY A 239 -12.09 6.12 6.38
C GLY A 239 -12.44 4.96 5.44
N LEU A 240 -11.42 4.39 4.80
CA LEU A 240 -11.56 3.19 3.96
C LEU A 240 -11.71 1.93 4.82
N THR A 241 -12.70 1.09 4.51
CA THR A 241 -12.86 -0.23 5.13
C THR A 241 -12.16 -1.32 4.33
N ARG A 242 -12.33 -1.32 3.00
CA ARG A 242 -11.82 -2.30 2.03
C ARG A 242 -11.88 -1.75 0.60
N VAL A 243 -11.21 -2.43 -0.31
CA VAL A 243 -11.38 -2.27 -1.75
C VAL A 243 -12.16 -3.47 -2.29
N VAL A 244 -13.16 -3.20 -3.11
CA VAL A 244 -13.92 -4.19 -3.89
C VAL A 244 -13.64 -3.91 -5.34
N LEU A 245 -12.90 -4.79 -6.02
CA LEU A 245 -12.57 -4.61 -7.43
C LEU A 245 -13.72 -5.14 -8.28
N GLY A 246 -14.20 -4.32 -9.22
CA GLY A 246 -15.08 -4.76 -10.29
C GLY A 246 -14.36 -5.75 -11.21
N HIS A 247 -13.07 -5.56 -11.44
CA HIS A 247 -12.16 -6.53 -12.07
C HIS A 247 -10.68 -6.17 -11.84
N GLY A 248 -9.76 -7.05 -12.24
CA GLY A 248 -8.33 -6.96 -11.90
C GLY A 248 -7.42 -6.12 -12.80
N HIS A 249 -7.92 -5.32 -13.76
CA HIS A 249 -7.04 -4.59 -14.70
C HIS A 249 -6.32 -3.38 -14.06
N PRO A 250 -5.18 -2.92 -14.63
CA PRO A 250 -4.30 -1.91 -14.03
C PRO A 250 -4.96 -0.58 -13.67
N ASP A 251 -6.00 -0.18 -14.40
CA ASP A 251 -6.78 1.03 -14.20
C ASP A 251 -7.94 0.88 -13.22
N HIS A 252 -8.14 -0.32 -12.66
CA HIS A 252 -9.12 -0.60 -11.62
C HIS A 252 -8.45 -1.09 -10.34
N ARG A 253 -7.37 -1.88 -10.43
CA ARG A 253 -6.60 -2.31 -9.26
C ARG A 253 -5.45 -1.38 -8.89
N GLY A 254 -5.11 -0.41 -9.74
CA GLY A 254 -3.81 0.27 -9.73
C GLY A 254 -3.44 0.92 -8.41
N ALA A 255 -4.38 1.54 -7.71
CA ALA A 255 -4.09 2.14 -6.41
C ALA A 255 -4.12 1.16 -5.23
N ALA A 256 -4.76 -0.01 -5.40
CA ALA A 256 -5.11 -0.92 -4.32
C ALA A 256 -3.90 -1.41 -3.47
N PRO A 257 -2.73 -1.76 -4.05
CA PRO A 257 -1.57 -2.18 -3.26
C PRO A 257 -1.11 -1.15 -2.22
N GLY A 258 -1.34 0.14 -2.50
CA GLY A 258 -0.88 1.24 -1.65
C GLY A 258 -1.91 1.75 -0.64
N LEU A 259 -3.14 1.20 -0.62
CA LEU A 259 -4.22 1.71 0.25
C LEU A 259 -4.21 1.10 1.66
N GLY A 260 -3.50 -0.01 1.88
CA GLY A 260 -3.32 -0.59 3.21
C GLY A 260 -4.59 -1.19 3.84
N VAL A 261 -5.62 -1.46 3.04
CA VAL A 261 -6.88 -2.10 3.46
C VAL A 261 -7.09 -3.43 2.72
N PRO A 262 -7.91 -4.35 3.26
CA PRO A 262 -8.25 -5.61 2.58
C PRO A 262 -8.79 -5.37 1.16
N VAL A 263 -8.38 -6.20 0.21
CA VAL A 263 -8.83 -6.13 -1.19
C VAL A 263 -9.58 -7.39 -1.55
N HIS A 264 -10.82 -7.23 -2.03
CA HIS A 264 -11.70 -8.31 -2.48
C HIS A 264 -11.96 -8.20 -3.97
N CYS A 265 -12.13 -9.34 -4.63
CA CYS A 265 -12.52 -9.42 -6.04
C CYS A 265 -13.40 -10.65 -6.28
N HIS A 266 -14.01 -10.76 -7.46
CA HIS A 266 -14.65 -12.00 -7.85
C HIS A 266 -13.64 -13.15 -7.90
N SER A 267 -14.06 -14.38 -7.56
CA SER A 267 -13.15 -15.54 -7.51
C SER A 267 -12.43 -15.80 -8.83
N ALA A 268 -13.15 -15.69 -9.95
CA ALA A 268 -12.61 -15.84 -11.31
C ALA A 268 -11.52 -14.81 -11.68
N ASP A 269 -11.47 -13.65 -11.02
CA ASP A 269 -10.45 -12.62 -11.26
C ASP A 269 -9.30 -12.63 -10.24
N ARG A 270 -9.32 -13.57 -9.29
CA ARG A 270 -8.26 -13.68 -8.28
C ARG A 270 -6.88 -13.82 -8.90
N ALA A 271 -6.74 -14.69 -9.90
CA ALA A 271 -5.45 -14.99 -10.52
C ALA A 271 -4.84 -13.75 -11.20
N ILE A 272 -5.63 -12.97 -11.92
CA ILE A 272 -5.13 -11.74 -12.56
C ILE A 272 -4.86 -10.65 -11.53
N THR A 273 -5.68 -10.57 -10.47
CA THR A 273 -5.52 -9.57 -9.39
C THR A 273 -4.24 -9.81 -8.57
N GLU A 274 -3.95 -11.06 -8.23
CA GLU A 274 -2.70 -11.50 -7.58
C GLU A 274 -1.52 -11.59 -8.56
N GLY A 275 -1.77 -11.41 -9.86
CA GLY A 275 -0.79 -11.56 -10.94
C GLY A 275 -0.55 -10.27 -11.73
N ASP A 276 -0.54 -10.39 -13.05
CA ASP A 276 -0.18 -9.33 -14.00
C ASP A 276 -1.32 -8.36 -14.33
N GLY A 277 -2.47 -8.46 -13.67
CA GLY A 277 -3.63 -7.61 -13.94
C GLY A 277 -4.20 -7.82 -15.33
N GLY A 278 -4.14 -9.03 -15.89
CA GLY A 278 -4.73 -9.35 -17.20
C GLY A 278 -3.94 -8.78 -18.39
N MET A 279 -2.77 -8.18 -18.15
CA MET A 279 -1.94 -7.60 -19.21
C MET A 279 -1.53 -8.61 -20.28
N SER A 280 -1.31 -9.88 -19.91
CA SER A 280 -0.99 -10.97 -20.84
C SER A 280 -2.12 -11.30 -21.82
N ALA A 281 -3.37 -10.95 -21.51
CA ALA A 281 -4.51 -11.20 -22.37
C ALA A 281 -4.79 -10.06 -23.37
N ILE A 282 -4.07 -8.93 -23.28
CA ILE A 282 -4.30 -7.76 -24.13
C ILE A 282 -3.68 -7.97 -25.53
N ASP A 283 -4.51 -7.90 -26.57
CA ASP A 283 -4.06 -7.96 -27.96
C ASP A 283 -3.81 -6.55 -28.53
N PHE A 284 -2.59 -6.03 -28.30
CA PHE A 284 -2.17 -4.73 -28.82
C PHE A 284 -2.14 -4.64 -30.35
N SER A 285 -2.20 -5.77 -31.07
CA SER A 285 -2.26 -5.76 -32.54
C SER A 285 -3.60 -5.21 -33.05
N ARG A 286 -4.66 -5.29 -32.23
CA ARG A 286 -6.00 -4.75 -32.54
C ARG A 286 -6.14 -3.24 -32.32
N LEU A 287 -5.10 -2.59 -31.77
CA LEU A 287 -5.07 -1.15 -31.62
C LEU A 287 -4.56 -0.44 -32.88
N ASN A 288 -4.96 0.81 -33.05
CA ASN A 288 -4.37 1.70 -34.04
C ASN A 288 -2.86 1.93 -33.76
N PRO A 289 -2.06 2.40 -34.74
CA PRO A 289 -0.60 2.52 -34.57
C PRO A 289 -0.17 3.37 -33.36
N LEU A 290 -0.90 4.44 -33.05
CA LEU A 290 -0.62 5.29 -31.91
C LEU A 290 -0.94 4.58 -30.58
N GLY A 291 -2.10 3.92 -30.51
CA GLY A 291 -2.52 3.13 -29.35
C GLY A 291 -1.55 1.98 -29.06
N ARG A 292 -1.10 1.26 -30.10
CA ARG A 292 -0.09 0.19 -29.99
C ARG A 292 1.23 0.67 -29.41
N LEU A 293 1.61 1.92 -29.70
CA LEU A 293 2.84 2.53 -29.17
C LEU A 293 2.67 3.03 -27.72
N LEU A 294 1.54 3.65 -27.40
CA LEU A 294 1.34 4.36 -26.14
C LEU A 294 0.77 3.46 -25.03
N MET A 295 -0.20 2.60 -25.36
CA MET A 295 -0.97 1.87 -24.36
C MET A 295 -0.14 0.94 -23.46
N PRO A 296 0.84 0.17 -23.97
CA PRO A 296 1.69 -0.67 -23.11
C PRO A 296 2.45 0.14 -22.05
N ARG A 297 2.81 1.39 -22.35
CA ARG A 297 3.49 2.28 -21.39
C ARG A 297 2.52 2.87 -20.36
N LEU A 298 1.30 3.19 -20.80
CA LEU A 298 0.24 3.70 -19.91
C LEU A 298 -0.19 2.64 -18.91
N LEU A 299 -0.51 1.42 -19.36
CA LEU A 299 -0.93 0.31 -18.50
C LEU A 299 0.12 0.01 -17.42
N LYS A 300 1.41 -0.07 -17.79
CA LYS A 300 2.51 -0.23 -16.82
C LYS A 300 2.62 0.93 -15.81
N ARG A 301 2.28 2.15 -16.23
CA ARG A 301 2.30 3.33 -15.35
C ARG A 301 1.08 3.37 -14.42
N TRP A 302 -0.05 2.85 -14.90
CA TRP A 302 -1.29 2.75 -14.17
C TRP A 302 -1.26 1.63 -13.13
N ASP A 303 -0.56 0.54 -13.41
CA ASP A 303 -0.50 -0.60 -12.52
C ASP A 303 0.26 -0.29 -11.21
N GLY A 304 -0.34 -0.68 -10.09
CA GLY A 304 0.30 -0.67 -8.76
C GLY A 304 1.09 -1.95 -8.48
N GLY A 305 0.87 -2.99 -9.29
CA GLY A 305 1.42 -4.33 -9.11
C GLY A 305 0.42 -5.29 -8.45
N PRO A 306 0.85 -6.56 -8.23
CA PRO A 306 0.06 -7.60 -7.60
C PRO A 306 -0.52 -7.19 -6.24
N VAL A 307 -1.75 -7.62 -5.97
CA VAL A 307 -2.43 -7.44 -4.69
C VAL A 307 -2.72 -8.81 -4.09
N LYS A 308 -2.38 -9.04 -2.82
CA LYS A 308 -2.85 -10.23 -2.09
C LYS A 308 -4.34 -10.09 -1.82
N VAL A 309 -5.16 -10.98 -2.39
CA VAL A 309 -6.62 -10.94 -2.22
C VAL A 309 -6.99 -11.46 -0.83
N ALA A 310 -7.68 -10.64 -0.06
CA ALA A 310 -8.09 -10.95 1.31
C ALA A 310 -9.36 -11.82 1.37
N GLY A 311 -10.22 -11.71 0.36
CA GLY A 311 -11.46 -12.49 0.24
C GLY A 311 -12.03 -12.40 -1.18
N THR A 312 -12.89 -13.35 -1.53
CA THR A 312 -13.59 -13.37 -2.83
C THR A 312 -15.09 -13.31 -2.64
N PHE A 313 -15.82 -12.91 -3.68
CA PHE A 313 -17.27 -12.90 -3.72
C PHE A 313 -17.79 -13.50 -5.04
N GLU A 314 -19.05 -13.90 -5.05
CA GLU A 314 -19.77 -14.48 -6.19
C GLU A 314 -21.03 -13.66 -6.56
N GLU A 315 -21.64 -14.01 -7.69
CA GLU A 315 -22.97 -13.51 -8.09
C GLU A 315 -23.99 -13.57 -6.95
N GLY A 316 -24.72 -12.48 -6.76
CA GLY A 316 -25.85 -12.41 -5.86
C GLY A 316 -25.50 -12.20 -4.39
N GLU A 317 -24.23 -12.26 -4.01
CA GLU A 317 -23.79 -11.82 -2.68
C GLU A 317 -24.05 -10.32 -2.47
N GLU A 318 -24.22 -9.91 -1.22
CA GLU A 318 -24.46 -8.53 -0.85
C GLU A 318 -23.19 -7.87 -0.31
N ILE A 319 -22.87 -6.70 -0.86
CA ILE A 319 -21.75 -5.85 -0.47
C ILE A 319 -22.31 -4.46 -0.18
N ALA A 320 -22.36 -4.09 1.10
CA ALA A 320 -22.76 -2.75 1.54
C ALA A 320 -24.13 -2.29 0.98
N GLY A 321 -25.12 -3.19 0.97
CA GLY A 321 -26.46 -2.92 0.44
C GLY A 321 -26.57 -2.97 -1.09
N PHE A 322 -25.52 -3.40 -1.78
CA PHE A 322 -25.55 -3.70 -3.22
C PHE A 322 -25.43 -5.20 -3.45
N LYS A 323 -26.23 -5.73 -4.36
CA LYS A 323 -26.10 -7.09 -4.88
C LYS A 323 -25.00 -7.14 -5.95
N VAL A 324 -24.13 -8.13 -5.87
CA VAL A 324 -23.12 -8.41 -6.89
C VAL A 324 -23.81 -8.98 -8.14
N VAL A 325 -23.48 -8.43 -9.30
CA VAL A 325 -23.91 -8.94 -10.62
C VAL A 325 -22.66 -9.32 -11.40
N HIS A 326 -22.45 -10.61 -11.64
CA HIS A 326 -21.38 -11.15 -12.47
C HIS A 326 -21.67 -10.89 -13.94
N LEU A 327 -20.70 -10.26 -14.60
CA LEU A 327 -20.79 -9.71 -15.95
C LEU A 327 -19.52 -10.08 -16.74
N PRO A 328 -19.23 -11.37 -16.98
CA PRO A 328 -18.00 -11.78 -17.65
C PRO A 328 -17.92 -11.26 -19.09
N GLY A 329 -16.72 -11.27 -19.66
CA GLY A 329 -16.46 -10.90 -21.06
C GLY A 329 -15.21 -10.03 -21.18
N HIS A 330 -15.22 -8.88 -20.49
CA HIS A 330 -14.05 -8.00 -20.39
C HIS A 330 -12.91 -8.65 -19.62
N SER A 331 -13.23 -9.18 -18.43
CA SER A 331 -12.44 -10.15 -17.69
C SER A 331 -13.32 -11.36 -17.33
N ALA A 332 -12.72 -12.41 -16.75
CA ALA A 332 -13.45 -13.61 -16.38
C ALA A 332 -14.37 -13.38 -15.16
N GLY A 333 -13.92 -12.54 -14.22
CA GLY A 333 -14.61 -12.20 -12.98
C GLY A 333 -15.22 -10.80 -12.95
N MET A 334 -15.33 -10.10 -14.08
CA MET A 334 -15.90 -8.75 -14.09
C MET A 334 -17.29 -8.73 -13.45
N CYS A 335 -17.50 -7.80 -12.53
CA CYS A 335 -18.75 -7.63 -11.80
C CYS A 335 -19.19 -6.17 -11.71
N ALA A 336 -20.50 -5.99 -11.55
CA ALA A 336 -21.12 -4.74 -11.12
C ALA A 336 -21.67 -4.87 -9.70
N LEU A 337 -21.89 -3.72 -9.06
CA LEU A 337 -22.70 -3.59 -7.86
C LEU A 337 -24.05 -2.97 -8.24
N TRP A 338 -25.14 -3.65 -7.89
CA TRP A 338 -26.52 -3.25 -8.17
C TRP A 338 -27.29 -2.97 -6.88
N ARG A 339 -27.95 -1.82 -6.77
CA ARG A 339 -28.84 -1.52 -5.65
C ARG A 339 -30.27 -1.33 -6.12
N GLU A 340 -31.15 -2.23 -5.68
CA GLU A 340 -32.55 -2.28 -6.09
C GLU A 340 -33.34 -1.02 -5.68
N SER A 341 -33.07 -0.48 -4.48
CA SER A 341 -33.87 0.58 -3.87
C SER A 341 -33.90 1.89 -4.69
N ASP A 342 -32.82 2.21 -5.38
CA ASP A 342 -32.69 3.40 -6.24
C ASP A 342 -32.26 3.08 -7.68
N ARG A 343 -32.14 1.79 -8.01
CA ARG A 343 -31.76 1.27 -9.33
C ARG A 343 -30.44 1.84 -9.84
N VAL A 344 -29.47 2.03 -8.95
CA VAL A 344 -28.11 2.45 -9.28
C VAL A 344 -27.26 1.21 -9.57
N ALA A 345 -26.59 1.22 -10.72
CA ALA A 345 -25.59 0.22 -11.08
C ALA A 345 -24.20 0.87 -11.14
N LEU A 346 -23.24 0.37 -10.34
CA LEU A 346 -21.82 0.65 -10.50
C LEU A 346 -21.23 -0.47 -11.36
N SER A 347 -20.98 -0.20 -12.64
CA SER A 347 -20.86 -1.24 -13.66
C SER A 347 -19.43 -1.62 -14.03
N SER A 348 -18.43 -0.95 -13.45
CA SER A 348 -17.02 -1.07 -13.87
C SER A 348 -16.95 -1.02 -15.42
N ASP A 349 -16.17 -1.90 -16.04
CA ASP A 349 -15.97 -1.93 -17.49
C ASP A 349 -16.95 -2.82 -18.27
N CYS A 350 -18.15 -3.06 -17.74
CA CYS A 350 -19.21 -3.76 -18.47
C CYS A 350 -19.48 -3.14 -19.85
N PHE A 351 -19.39 -1.82 -19.94
CA PHE A 351 -19.45 -1.06 -21.18
C PHE A 351 -18.54 0.17 -21.07
N TYR A 352 -18.16 0.73 -22.22
CA TYR A 352 -17.40 1.97 -22.29
C TYR A 352 -18.25 3.15 -22.71
N THR A 353 -18.11 4.27 -22.01
CA THR A 353 -18.52 5.61 -22.50
C THR A 353 -17.34 6.44 -22.99
N LEU A 354 -16.12 5.88 -22.94
CA LEU A 354 -14.86 6.49 -23.35
C LEU A 354 -14.15 5.60 -24.38
N ASP A 355 -13.57 6.19 -25.42
CA ASP A 355 -12.71 5.44 -26.34
C ASP A 355 -11.29 5.51 -25.77
N PRO A 356 -10.73 4.40 -25.27
CA PRO A 356 -9.43 4.41 -24.63
C PRO A 356 -8.28 4.74 -25.62
N GLN A 357 -8.52 4.66 -26.94
CA GLN A 357 -7.51 5.02 -27.94
C GLN A 357 -7.49 6.52 -28.25
N THR A 358 -8.65 7.18 -28.23
CA THR A 358 -8.79 8.59 -28.65
C THR A 358 -9.11 9.55 -27.50
N GLY A 359 -9.51 9.02 -26.34
CA GLY A 359 -10.01 9.80 -25.21
C GLY A 359 -11.38 10.44 -25.44
N ARG A 360 -12.07 10.11 -26.55
CA ARG A 360 -13.38 10.68 -26.87
C ARG A 360 -14.47 10.00 -26.06
N LYS A 361 -15.26 10.82 -25.37
CA LYS A 361 -16.47 10.39 -24.66
C LYS A 361 -17.63 10.21 -25.65
N GLY A 362 -18.60 9.37 -25.32
CA GLY A 362 -19.79 9.14 -26.14
C GLY A 362 -20.74 8.13 -25.53
N HIS A 363 -21.67 7.64 -26.35
CA HIS A 363 -22.66 6.62 -25.97
C HIS A 363 -22.01 5.32 -25.49
N PRO A 364 -22.69 4.55 -24.62
CA PRO A 364 -22.21 3.25 -24.20
C PRO A 364 -21.97 2.33 -25.40
N ARG A 365 -20.92 1.52 -25.32
CA ARG A 365 -20.53 0.53 -26.33
C ARG A 365 -19.80 -0.64 -25.68
N VAL A 366 -19.71 -1.75 -26.41
CA VAL A 366 -18.92 -2.90 -26.00
C VAL A 366 -17.44 -2.49 -25.79
N PRO A 367 -16.76 -3.01 -24.75
CA PRO A 367 -15.32 -2.82 -24.60
C PRO A 367 -14.55 -3.20 -25.86
N LEU A 368 -13.50 -2.44 -26.18
CA LEU A 368 -12.67 -2.73 -27.36
C LEU A 368 -12.09 -4.14 -27.28
N SER A 369 -12.15 -4.87 -28.39
CA SER A 369 -11.68 -6.26 -28.50
C SER A 369 -10.19 -6.48 -28.21
N ALA A 370 -9.41 -5.40 -28.10
CA ALA A 370 -8.02 -5.44 -27.65
C ALA A 370 -7.90 -5.67 -26.12
N PHE A 371 -8.87 -5.21 -25.35
CA PHE A 371 -8.90 -5.25 -23.87
C PHE A 371 -10.01 -6.18 -23.34
N ASN A 372 -10.56 -7.03 -24.19
CA ASN A 372 -11.77 -7.78 -23.91
C ASN A 372 -11.52 -9.26 -24.25
N LEU A 373 -11.72 -10.17 -23.30
CA LEU A 373 -11.48 -11.60 -23.50
C LEU A 373 -12.47 -12.20 -24.49
N ASP A 374 -13.74 -11.86 -24.35
CA ASP A 374 -14.83 -12.38 -25.18
C ASP A 374 -15.87 -11.28 -25.45
N THR A 375 -15.99 -10.91 -26.73
CA THR A 375 -16.89 -9.84 -27.18
C THR A 375 -18.35 -10.24 -27.14
N GLU A 376 -18.69 -11.49 -27.48
CA GLU A 376 -20.08 -11.93 -27.44
C GLU A 376 -20.55 -12.13 -26.00
N GLN A 377 -19.67 -12.64 -25.14
CA GLN A 377 -19.96 -12.70 -23.71
C GLN A 377 -20.10 -11.31 -23.08
N ALA A 378 -19.27 -10.34 -23.47
CA ALA A 378 -19.41 -8.95 -23.02
C ALA A 378 -20.75 -8.33 -23.48
N ARG A 379 -21.19 -8.58 -24.72
CA ARG A 379 -22.53 -8.17 -25.20
C ARG A 379 -23.63 -8.80 -24.36
N ALA A 380 -23.54 -10.10 -24.06
CA ALA A 380 -24.51 -10.79 -23.22
C ALA A 380 -24.57 -10.17 -21.81
N SER A 381 -23.43 -9.81 -21.25
CA SER A 381 -23.33 -9.11 -19.95
C SER A 381 -23.96 -7.72 -19.99
N ILE A 382 -23.76 -6.94 -21.06
CA ILE A 382 -24.44 -5.64 -21.23
C ILE A 382 -25.97 -5.84 -21.27
N ARG A 383 -26.47 -6.85 -22.00
CA ARG A 383 -27.91 -7.17 -22.02
C ARG A 383 -28.43 -7.62 -20.65
N LYS A 384 -27.65 -8.42 -19.91
CA LYS A 384 -27.98 -8.82 -18.53
C LYS A 384 -28.11 -7.60 -17.63
N LEU A 385 -27.19 -6.63 -17.70
CA LEU A 385 -27.27 -5.38 -16.94
C LEU A 385 -28.47 -4.52 -17.36
N ALA A 386 -28.75 -4.42 -18.66
CA ALA A 386 -29.89 -3.66 -19.18
C ALA A 386 -31.25 -4.21 -18.68
N ALA A 387 -31.36 -5.53 -18.52
CA ALA A 387 -32.57 -6.21 -18.04
C ALA A 387 -32.90 -5.92 -16.57
N LEU A 388 -31.96 -5.39 -15.79
CA LEU A 388 -32.21 -4.88 -14.42
C LEU A 388 -32.92 -3.52 -14.43
N GLU A 389 -33.08 -2.90 -15.61
CA GLU A 389 -33.66 -1.58 -15.81
C GLU A 389 -33.05 -0.48 -14.91
N PRO A 390 -31.71 -0.26 -14.98
CA PRO A 390 -31.08 0.75 -14.13
C PRO A 390 -31.66 2.14 -14.37
N ALA A 391 -31.85 2.92 -13.30
CA ALA A 391 -32.15 4.34 -13.42
C ALA A 391 -30.90 5.14 -13.83
N ALA A 392 -29.73 4.68 -13.39
CA ALA A 392 -28.42 5.19 -13.80
C ALA A 392 -27.37 4.07 -13.76
N ALA A 393 -26.50 4.02 -14.77
CA ALA A 393 -25.36 3.11 -14.82
C ALA A 393 -24.05 3.89 -14.84
N TRP A 394 -23.17 3.58 -13.90
CA TRP A 394 -21.95 4.32 -13.58
C TRP A 394 -20.72 3.44 -13.90
N PRO A 395 -20.09 3.64 -15.08
CA PRO A 395 -18.99 2.79 -15.55
C PRO A 395 -17.67 3.09 -14.85
N GLY A 396 -16.69 2.23 -15.09
CA GLY A 396 -15.31 2.40 -14.64
C GLY A 396 -14.61 3.63 -15.22
N HIS A 397 -15.14 4.16 -16.33
CA HIS A 397 -14.58 5.33 -16.98
C HIS A 397 -15.59 6.41 -17.36
N ALA A 398 -15.17 7.66 -17.17
CA ALA A 398 -15.84 8.87 -17.67
C ALA A 398 -17.27 9.04 -17.12
N ASP A 399 -18.23 9.27 -18.02
CA ASP A 399 -19.55 9.79 -17.68
C ASP A 399 -20.56 8.64 -17.52
N PRO A 400 -21.57 8.79 -16.63
CA PRO A 400 -22.62 7.80 -16.46
C PRO A 400 -23.57 7.75 -17.67
N VAL A 401 -24.31 6.65 -17.75
CA VAL A 401 -25.47 6.52 -18.63
C VAL A 401 -26.73 6.79 -17.81
N VAL A 402 -27.48 7.82 -18.20
CA VAL A 402 -28.74 8.25 -17.57
C VAL A 402 -29.84 8.44 -18.62
N GLY A 403 -31.09 8.60 -18.21
CA GLY A 403 -32.25 8.68 -19.10
C GLY A 403 -32.75 7.28 -19.47
N ASP A 404 -32.88 6.99 -20.77
CA ASP A 404 -33.29 5.66 -21.25
C ASP A 404 -32.14 4.65 -21.16
N VAL A 405 -31.66 4.34 -19.95
CA VAL A 405 -30.46 3.53 -19.72
C VAL A 405 -30.59 2.14 -20.36
N ARG A 406 -31.72 1.46 -20.13
CA ARG A 406 -32.01 0.16 -20.74
C ARG A 406 -31.82 0.18 -22.25
N VAL A 407 -32.49 1.10 -22.94
CA VAL A 407 -32.43 1.22 -24.42
C VAL A 407 -31.02 1.54 -24.90
N GLN A 408 -30.30 2.41 -24.19
CA GLN A 408 -28.91 2.73 -24.53
C GLN A 408 -27.98 1.53 -24.38
N LEU A 409 -28.14 0.73 -23.33
CA LEU A 409 -27.35 -0.49 -23.12
C LEU A 409 -27.72 -1.60 -24.10
N GLU A 410 -29.01 -1.80 -24.41
CA GLU A 410 -29.45 -2.74 -25.46
C GLU A 410 -28.81 -2.38 -26.81
N ARG A 411 -28.85 -1.09 -27.19
CA ARG A 411 -28.17 -0.61 -28.40
C ARG A 411 -26.65 -0.84 -28.34
N ALA A 412 -26.01 -0.58 -27.20
CA ALA A 412 -24.59 -0.81 -27.01
C ALA A 412 -24.21 -2.29 -27.21
N ALA A 413 -25.04 -3.22 -26.76
CA ALA A 413 -24.82 -4.66 -26.96
C ALA A 413 -24.96 -5.09 -28.44
N ASP A 414 -25.60 -4.27 -29.28
CA ASP A 414 -25.81 -4.56 -30.70
C ASP A 414 -24.79 -3.86 -31.61
N THR A 415 -23.95 -2.95 -31.10
CA THR A 415 -22.96 -2.23 -31.93
C THR A 415 -21.80 -3.15 -32.33
N THR A 416 -21.55 -3.35 -33.62
CA THR A 416 -20.43 -4.16 -34.15
C THR A 416 -19.06 -3.70 -33.70
#